data_AF-A0A923D2C5-F1
#
_entry.id   AF-A0A923D2C5-F1
#
_cell.length_a   1.000
_cell.length_b   1.000
_cell.length_c   1.000
_cell.angle_alpha   90.00
_cell.angle_beta   90.00
_cell.angle_gamma   90.00
#
_symmetry.space_group_name_H-M   'P 1'
#
loop_
_entity.id
_entity.type
_entity.pdbx_description
1 polymer ?
#
loop_
_entity_poly.entity_id
_entity_poly.type
_entity_poly.pdbx_seq_one_letter_code
_entity_poly.pdbx_strand_id
1 'polypeptide(L)'
;MMKTVSVARNFCLILMGAVLAAGCAARSGDYPRLPEKRTKETITAPRAKKKLARLGYAIQAGAFTKVENAARLTETLQAGGLNASYYVAEKGVYKVQFGNFPSRQEARERAELLQAVGVIDAFYIVAPDEFTAAGQAQYGDAYLREELIKTARRFMGVPYLWGGTSPDAGFDCSGLAMAVYQLNGLDLPRVSGAQFEAGDPIEEKKLEKGDLVFFSTSGTGKISHVGIYAGDGQFIHAPGRGKKIRADKLSHAYYRKRYQGGRSYL
;
A
#
# COMPACT_ATOMS: atom_id res chain seq x y z
N MET A 1 -13.90 -1.67 -67.73
CA MET A 1 -12.85 -2.50 -68.38
C MET A 1 -12.03 -3.14 -67.25
N MET A 2 -12.21 -4.43 -66.91
CA MET A 2 -11.53 -5.61 -67.51
C MET A 2 -10.00 -5.44 -67.45
N LYS A 3 -9.17 -6.31 -66.86
CA LYS A 3 -9.14 -7.77 -66.59
C LYS A 3 -8.05 -8.03 -65.51
N THR A 4 -8.19 -8.92 -64.52
CA THR A 4 -7.90 -10.38 -64.52
C THR A 4 -6.56 -10.75 -65.19
N VAL A 5 -5.67 -11.57 -64.61
CA VAL A 5 -5.62 -13.06 -64.56
C VAL A 5 -4.27 -13.36 -63.81
N SER A 6 -4.07 -14.25 -62.83
CA SER A 6 -4.56 -15.59 -62.42
C SER A 6 -3.63 -16.76 -62.82
N VAL A 7 -3.65 -17.80 -61.96
CA VAL A 7 -3.33 -19.25 -62.21
C VAL A 7 -1.82 -19.60 -62.17
N ALA A 8 -1.31 -20.73 -61.65
CA ALA A 8 -1.78 -22.09 -61.27
C ALA A 8 -0.69 -22.74 -60.36
N ARG A 9 -0.96 -23.59 -59.34
CA ARG A 9 -1.50 -24.98 -59.27
C ARG A 9 -0.46 -26.12 -59.37
N ASN A 10 -0.69 -27.12 -58.50
CA ASN A 10 -0.65 -28.59 -58.65
C ASN A 10 0.32 -29.31 -57.69
N PHE A 11 -0.12 -30.15 -56.74
CA PHE A 11 -0.85 -31.45 -56.73
C PHE A 11 0.12 -32.63 -56.52
N CYS A 12 -0.08 -33.48 -55.50
CA CYS A 12 -0.36 -34.93 -55.64
C CYS A 12 -0.47 -35.66 -54.28
N LEU A 13 -1.43 -36.58 -54.19
CA LEU A 13 -1.70 -37.55 -53.11
C LEU A 13 -0.87 -38.85 -53.28
N ILE A 14 -0.83 -39.74 -52.26
CA ILE A 14 -1.46 -41.11 -52.24
C ILE A 14 -0.93 -42.03 -51.10
N LEU A 15 -1.92 -42.65 -50.40
CA LEU A 15 -2.09 -43.94 -49.69
C LEU A 15 -0.94 -44.81 -49.12
N MET A 16 -1.20 -45.39 -47.94
CA MET A 16 -1.36 -46.84 -47.57
C MET A 16 -1.32 -46.95 -46.03
N GLY A 17 -1.96 -47.85 -45.27
CA GLY A 17 -2.79 -49.04 -45.46
C GLY A 17 -3.12 -49.59 -44.05
N ALA A 18 -4.22 -50.34 -43.90
CA ALA A 18 -4.68 -50.91 -42.63
C ALA A 18 -4.20 -52.35 -42.42
N VAL A 19 -3.95 -52.75 -41.16
CA VAL A 19 -3.86 -54.17 -40.73
C VAL A 19 -4.52 -54.32 -39.35
N LEU A 20 -5.45 -55.28 -39.26
CA LEU A 20 -6.08 -55.80 -38.05
C LEU A 20 -5.29 -57.01 -37.53
N ALA A 21 -5.20 -57.18 -36.21
CA ALA A 21 -4.99 -58.48 -35.57
C ALA A 21 -5.66 -58.52 -34.19
N ALA A 22 -6.39 -59.61 -33.96
CA ALA A 22 -7.18 -59.95 -32.79
C ALA A 22 -6.32 -60.46 -31.61
N GLY A 23 -6.87 -60.49 -30.39
CA GLY A 23 -6.31 -61.34 -29.34
C GLY A 23 -6.76 -61.09 -27.89
N CYS A 24 -7.76 -61.85 -27.48
CA CYS A 24 -7.98 -62.45 -26.15
C CYS A 24 -8.44 -61.61 -24.94
N ALA A 25 -9.46 -62.19 -24.30
CA ALA A 25 -10.17 -61.75 -23.11
C ALA A 25 -9.48 -62.18 -21.81
N ALA A 26 -9.68 -61.40 -20.74
CA ALA A 26 -9.82 -61.91 -19.37
C ALA A 26 -10.58 -60.89 -18.50
N ARG A 27 -11.75 -61.29 -17.96
CA ARG A 27 -12.47 -60.61 -16.88
C ARG A 27 -11.81 -60.96 -15.55
N SER A 28 -11.67 -60.00 -14.63
CA SER A 28 -12.00 -60.15 -13.20
C SER A 28 -11.63 -58.91 -12.37
N GLY A 29 -12.53 -58.53 -11.46
CA GLY A 29 -12.16 -57.79 -10.24
C GLY A 29 -12.62 -56.33 -10.17
N ASP A 30 -13.89 -56.10 -9.84
CA ASP A 30 -14.31 -54.88 -9.16
C ASP A 30 -13.69 -54.84 -7.75
N TYR A 31 -12.71 -53.97 -7.55
CA TYR A 31 -12.26 -53.55 -6.22
C TYR A 31 -12.48 -52.03 -6.09
N PRO A 32 -13.13 -51.55 -5.02
CA PRO A 32 -13.23 -50.12 -4.77
C PRO A 32 -11.83 -49.53 -4.54
N ARG A 33 -11.44 -48.55 -5.36
CA ARG A 33 -10.22 -47.75 -5.12
C ARG A 33 -10.35 -47.04 -3.78
N LEU A 34 -9.52 -47.44 -2.83
CA LEU A 34 -9.23 -46.63 -1.65
C LEU A 34 -8.70 -45.25 -2.11
N PRO A 35 -9.14 -44.14 -1.51
CA PRO A 35 -8.70 -42.82 -1.92
C PRO A 35 -7.18 -42.68 -1.75
N GLU A 36 -6.50 -42.24 -2.82
CA GLU A 36 -5.08 -41.91 -2.83
C GLU A 36 -4.74 -40.98 -1.67
N LYS A 37 -3.74 -41.38 -0.87
CA LYS A 37 -3.11 -40.50 0.12
C LYS A 37 -2.61 -39.25 -0.60
N ARG A 38 -3.29 -38.13 -0.37
CA ARG A 38 -2.87 -36.81 -0.85
C ARG A 38 -1.47 -36.53 -0.32
N THR A 39 -0.52 -36.50 -1.24
CA THR A 39 0.90 -36.30 -1.00
C THR A 39 1.19 -34.87 -0.56
N LYS A 40 1.92 -34.76 0.56
CA LYS A 40 2.91 -33.74 0.94
C LYS A 40 2.57 -32.29 0.57
N GLU A 41 2.17 -31.52 1.59
CA GLU A 41 2.36 -30.07 1.61
C GLU A 41 3.85 -29.76 1.39
N THR A 42 4.16 -29.18 0.23
CA THR A 42 5.46 -28.60 -0.05
C THR A 42 5.64 -27.42 0.89
N ILE A 43 6.36 -27.61 2.00
CA ILE A 43 6.84 -26.53 2.85
C ILE A 43 7.76 -25.69 1.98
N THR A 44 7.21 -24.62 1.42
CA THR A 44 7.95 -23.64 0.64
C THR A 44 8.80 -22.86 1.64
N ALA A 45 10.10 -22.73 1.37
CA ALA A 45 10.99 -21.93 2.21
C ALA A 45 10.41 -20.51 2.42
N PRO A 46 10.60 -19.87 3.58
CA PRO A 46 10.05 -18.55 3.85
C PRO A 46 10.50 -17.56 2.77
N ARG A 47 9.54 -16.95 2.08
CA ARG A 47 9.81 -15.85 1.15
C ARG A 47 10.49 -14.73 1.93
N ALA A 48 11.61 -14.21 1.41
CA ALA A 48 12.29 -13.06 2.01
C ALA A 48 11.30 -11.89 2.15
N LYS A 49 11.26 -11.28 3.34
CA LYS A 49 10.33 -10.19 3.64
C LYS A 49 10.53 -9.01 2.68
N LYS A 50 9.46 -8.50 2.09
CA LYS A 50 9.47 -7.25 1.32
C LYS A 50 9.59 -6.07 2.29
N LYS A 51 10.78 -5.45 2.32
CA LYS A 51 11.01 -4.19 3.05
C LYS A 51 10.67 -3.00 2.16
N LEU A 52 10.02 -2.00 2.74
CA LEU A 52 9.80 -0.72 2.05
C LEU A 52 11.14 0.00 1.82
N ALA A 53 11.19 0.79 0.75
CA ALA A 53 12.29 1.72 0.54
C ALA A 53 12.31 2.76 1.66
N ARG A 54 13.51 3.19 2.04
CA ARG A 54 13.69 4.35 2.92
C ARG A 54 13.55 5.62 2.12
N LEU A 55 12.98 6.65 2.74
CA LEU A 55 13.00 7.98 2.14
C LEU A 55 14.43 8.55 2.15
N GLY A 56 14.75 9.25 1.07
CA GLY A 56 15.89 10.16 0.98
C GLY A 56 15.61 11.45 1.74
N TYR A 57 16.07 12.59 1.23
CA TYR A 57 15.81 13.90 1.82
C TYR A 57 14.36 14.31 1.58
N ALA A 58 13.77 15.00 2.56
CA ALA A 58 12.46 15.62 2.42
C ALA A 58 12.52 17.12 2.74
N ILE A 59 11.49 17.84 2.34
CA ILE A 59 11.31 19.26 2.64
C ILE A 59 10.16 19.37 3.64
N GLN A 60 10.37 20.13 4.69
CA GLN A 60 9.32 20.52 5.64
C GLN A 60 9.04 22.02 5.49
N ALA A 61 7.76 22.38 5.40
CA ALA A 61 7.32 23.77 5.29
C ALA A 61 6.10 24.06 6.18
N GLY A 62 5.97 25.34 6.53
CA GLY A 62 4.82 25.90 7.24
C GLY A 62 4.84 25.71 8.76
N ALA A 63 3.84 26.32 9.39
CA ALA A 63 3.48 26.21 10.81
C ALA A 63 2.04 26.75 10.95
N PHE A 64 1.09 26.04 10.34
CA PHE A 64 -0.28 26.51 10.19
C PHE A 64 -1.05 26.32 11.49
N THR A 65 -1.84 27.32 11.89
CA THR A 65 -2.78 27.20 13.02
C THR A 65 -4.16 26.71 12.60
N LYS A 66 -4.42 26.67 11.29
CA LYS A 66 -5.65 26.17 10.67
C LYS A 66 -5.32 24.97 9.78
N VAL A 67 -6.01 23.86 10.01
CA VAL A 67 -5.76 22.60 9.27
C VAL A 67 -6.03 22.77 7.78
N GLU A 68 -6.97 23.65 7.42
CA GLU A 68 -7.36 23.93 6.03
C GLU A 68 -6.21 24.54 5.22
N ASN A 69 -5.33 25.32 5.86
CA ASN A 69 -4.17 25.91 5.20
C ASN A 69 -3.10 24.86 4.92
N ALA A 70 -2.84 23.98 5.88
CA ALA A 70 -1.92 22.86 5.70
C ALA A 70 -2.43 21.88 4.63
N ALA A 71 -3.74 21.61 4.63
CA ALA A 71 -4.39 20.80 3.60
C ALA A 71 -4.24 21.42 2.21
N ARG A 72 -4.51 22.73 2.07
CA ARG A 72 -4.39 23.43 0.78
C ARG A 72 -2.96 23.39 0.25
N LEU A 73 -1.95 23.67 1.07
CA LEU A 73 -0.55 23.56 0.65
C LEU A 73 -0.22 22.13 0.21
N THR A 74 -0.68 21.13 0.97
CA THR A 74 -0.47 19.71 0.63
C THR A 74 -1.08 19.39 -0.74
N GLU A 75 -2.30 19.84 -1.02
CA GLU A 75 -2.97 19.66 -2.30
C GLU A 75 -2.22 20.35 -3.45
N THR A 76 -1.75 21.58 -3.24
CA THR A 76 -0.92 22.30 -4.22
C THR A 76 0.35 21.54 -4.57
N LEU A 77 1.05 21.01 -3.57
CA LEU A 77 2.27 20.24 -3.78
C LEU A 77 2.00 18.91 -4.52
N GLN A 78 0.93 18.21 -4.13
CA GLN A 78 0.51 16.96 -4.79
C GLN A 78 0.06 17.18 -6.23
N ALA A 79 -0.64 18.27 -6.53
CA ALA A 79 -0.98 18.65 -7.90
C ALA A 79 0.28 18.94 -8.73
N GLY A 80 1.36 19.42 -8.11
CA GLY A 80 2.69 19.55 -8.70
C GLY A 80 3.50 18.24 -8.79
N GLY A 81 2.87 17.08 -8.51
CA GLY A 81 3.50 15.77 -8.55
C GLY A 81 4.40 15.45 -7.35
N LEU A 82 4.37 16.27 -6.29
CA LEU A 82 5.15 16.02 -5.09
C LEU A 82 4.36 15.19 -4.10
N ASN A 83 5.00 14.15 -3.59
CA ASN A 83 4.47 13.38 -2.48
C ASN A 83 4.50 14.23 -1.21
N ALA A 84 3.34 14.71 -0.74
CA ALA A 84 3.22 15.61 0.40
C ALA A 84 2.20 15.11 1.42
N SER A 85 2.48 15.33 2.69
CA SER A 85 1.59 15.04 3.82
C SER A 85 1.71 16.14 4.87
N TYR A 86 0.57 16.60 5.41
CA TYR A 86 0.59 17.45 6.60
C TYR A 86 0.44 16.63 7.88
N TYR A 87 0.88 17.17 9.01
CA TYR A 87 0.77 16.51 10.29
C TYR A 87 0.71 17.51 11.44
N VAL A 88 0.18 17.07 12.58
CA VAL A 88 0.16 17.85 13.82
C VAL A 88 1.56 17.79 14.44
N ALA A 89 2.30 18.89 14.35
CA ALA A 89 3.62 19.02 14.97
C ALA A 89 3.49 19.28 16.47
N GLU A 90 2.61 20.20 16.84
CA GLU A 90 2.24 20.55 18.20
C GLU A 90 0.74 20.84 18.26
N LYS A 91 0.16 20.97 19.46
CA LYS A 91 -1.29 21.15 19.61
C LYS A 91 -1.78 22.38 18.82
N GLY A 92 -2.50 22.12 17.71
CA GLY A 92 -3.03 23.15 16.83
C GLY A 92 -2.03 23.71 15.81
N VAL A 93 -0.80 23.19 15.75
CA VAL A 93 0.21 23.58 14.76
C VAL A 93 0.41 22.44 13.76
N TYR A 94 0.14 22.73 12.50
CA TYR A 94 0.26 21.81 11.38
C TYR A 94 1.48 22.16 10.53
N LYS A 95 2.29 21.15 10.19
CA LYS A 95 3.42 21.28 9.25
C LYS A 95 3.17 20.40 8.05
N VAL A 96 3.78 20.72 6.91
CA VAL A 96 3.73 19.92 5.69
C VAL A 96 5.12 19.37 5.41
N GLN A 97 5.23 18.07 5.24
CA GLN A 97 6.46 17.40 4.78
C GLN A 97 6.22 16.82 3.39
N PHE A 98 7.18 16.98 2.49
CA PHE A 98 7.04 16.52 1.12
C PHE A 98 8.37 16.18 0.44
N GLY A 99 8.27 15.34 -0.60
CA GLY A 99 9.37 14.92 -1.43
C GLY A 99 10.14 13.72 -0.90
N ASN A 100 10.95 13.16 -1.79
CA ASN A 100 11.87 12.04 -1.56
C ASN A 100 13.05 12.26 -2.52
N PHE A 101 13.99 13.11 -2.11
CA PHE A 101 15.10 13.55 -2.95
C PHE A 101 16.36 12.74 -2.66
N PRO A 102 17.16 12.38 -3.67
CA PRO A 102 18.37 11.60 -3.47
C PRO A 102 19.49 12.40 -2.80
N SER A 103 19.45 13.73 -2.84
CA SER A 103 20.46 14.60 -2.26
C SER A 103 19.87 15.82 -1.54
N ARG A 104 20.64 16.34 -0.56
CA ARG A 104 20.30 17.58 0.16
C ARG A 104 20.21 18.77 -0.79
N GLN A 105 21.08 18.79 -1.79
CA GLN A 105 21.14 19.84 -2.81
C GLN A 105 19.85 19.86 -3.64
N GLU A 106 19.41 18.72 -4.17
CA GLU A 106 18.17 18.65 -4.96
C GLU A 106 16.93 19.01 -4.13
N ALA A 107 16.87 18.56 -2.87
CA ALA A 107 15.79 18.96 -1.96
C ALA A 107 15.79 20.48 -1.75
N ARG A 108 16.97 21.07 -1.57
CA ARG A 108 17.12 22.52 -1.36
C ARG A 108 16.75 23.32 -2.61
N GLU A 109 17.26 22.95 -3.77
CA GLU A 109 16.94 23.60 -5.04
C GLU A 109 15.43 23.56 -5.30
N ARG A 110 14.77 22.42 -5.05
CA ARG A 110 13.30 22.33 -5.16
C ARG A 110 12.59 23.26 -4.17
N ALA A 111 13.05 23.33 -2.93
CA ALA A 111 12.44 24.19 -1.92
C ALA A 111 12.60 25.68 -2.25
N GLU A 112 13.78 26.09 -2.71
CA GLU A 112 14.07 27.46 -3.13
C GLU A 112 13.24 27.87 -4.35
N LEU A 113 13.01 26.95 -5.31
CA LEU A 113 12.08 27.18 -6.42
C LEU A 113 10.65 27.41 -5.93
N LEU A 114 10.14 26.55 -5.04
CA LEU A 114 8.79 26.69 -4.47
C LEU A 114 8.65 27.99 -3.67
N GLN A 115 9.71 28.41 -3.00
CA GLN A 115 9.74 29.69 -2.27
C GLN A 115 9.71 30.88 -3.23
N ALA A 116 10.50 30.84 -4.31
CA ALA A 116 10.55 31.90 -5.31
C ALA A 116 9.22 32.13 -6.04
N VAL A 117 8.43 31.07 -6.24
CA VAL A 117 7.08 31.18 -6.84
C VAL A 117 5.96 31.38 -5.81
N GLY A 118 6.29 31.57 -4.53
CA GLY A 118 5.32 31.85 -3.47
C GLY A 118 4.44 30.67 -3.04
N VAL A 119 4.86 29.42 -3.29
CA VAL A 119 4.15 28.23 -2.82
C VAL A 119 4.44 27.96 -1.34
N ILE A 120 5.66 28.24 -0.87
CA ILE A 120 6.06 28.11 0.54
C ILE A 120 6.80 29.37 1.01
N ASP A 121 6.61 29.74 2.27
CA ASP A 121 7.27 30.93 2.84
C ASP A 121 8.68 30.62 3.39
N ALA A 122 8.80 29.50 4.11
CA ALA A 122 10.03 29.04 4.74
C ALA A 122 10.07 27.51 4.74
N PHE A 123 11.28 26.96 4.75
CA PHE A 123 11.49 25.52 4.70
C PHE A 123 12.66 25.03 5.55
N TYR A 124 12.62 23.74 5.87
CA TYR A 124 13.69 22.96 6.48
C TYR A 124 13.92 21.70 5.64
N ILE A 125 15.18 21.29 5.48
CA ILE A 125 15.53 20.05 4.80
C ILE A 125 15.71 18.95 5.83
N VAL A 126 14.83 17.95 5.80
CA VAL A 126 14.89 16.75 6.64
C VAL A 126 15.82 15.75 5.98
N ALA A 127 16.91 15.40 6.64
CA ALA A 127 17.85 14.40 6.17
C ALA A 127 17.38 12.95 6.48
N PRO A 128 17.83 11.94 5.72
CA PRO A 128 17.40 10.56 5.92
C PRO A 128 17.65 10.00 7.32
N ASP A 129 18.73 10.44 7.96
CA ASP A 129 19.16 10.06 9.31
C ASP A 129 18.34 10.74 10.43
N GLU A 130 17.60 11.79 10.10
CA GLU A 130 16.66 12.44 11.02
C GLU A 130 15.32 11.68 11.12
N PHE A 131 15.02 10.77 10.18
CA PHE A 131 13.83 9.94 10.26
C PHE A 131 13.96 8.85 11.32
N THR A 132 12.83 8.55 11.96
CA THR A 132 12.72 7.47 12.95
C THR A 132 13.17 6.10 12.41
N ALA A 133 12.94 5.84 11.13
CA ALA A 133 13.45 4.67 10.41
C ALA A 133 14.97 4.46 10.54
N ALA A 134 15.76 5.53 10.60
CA ALA A 134 17.21 5.43 10.72
C ALA A 134 17.63 4.83 12.06
N GLY A 135 16.87 5.10 13.13
CA GLY A 135 17.07 4.52 14.46
C GLY A 135 16.77 3.02 14.56
N GLN A 136 16.11 2.40 13.57
CA GLN A 136 15.76 0.97 13.61
C GLN A 136 16.98 0.07 13.74
N ALA A 137 18.12 0.43 13.13
CA ALA A 137 19.35 -0.36 13.25
C ALA A 137 19.92 -0.39 14.68
N GLN A 138 19.68 0.69 15.45
CA GLN A 138 20.18 0.84 16.82
C GLN A 138 19.18 0.33 17.86
N TYR A 139 17.88 0.60 17.67
CA TYR A 139 16.84 0.37 18.68
C TYR A 139 15.88 -0.79 18.34
N GLY A 140 16.00 -1.39 17.15
CA GLY A 140 15.22 -2.55 16.70
C GLY A 140 13.82 -2.23 16.17
N ASP A 141 13.12 -3.28 15.72
CA ASP A 141 11.80 -3.15 15.07
C ASP A 141 10.71 -2.67 16.03
N ALA A 142 10.75 -3.11 17.29
CA ALA A 142 9.77 -2.72 18.30
C ALA A 142 9.73 -1.20 18.50
N TYR A 143 10.90 -0.54 18.48
CA TYR A 143 10.99 0.92 18.54
C TYR A 143 10.26 1.58 17.37
N LEU A 144 10.58 1.19 16.12
CA LEU A 144 9.95 1.77 14.94
C LEU A 144 8.43 1.50 14.90
N ARG A 145 8.00 0.31 15.32
CA ARG A 145 6.58 -0.06 15.45
C ARG A 145 5.84 0.87 16.42
N GLU A 146 6.40 1.16 17.59
CA GLU A 146 5.80 2.11 18.53
C GLU A 146 5.75 3.53 17.98
N GLU A 147 6.79 3.97 17.26
CA GLU A 147 6.85 5.31 16.67
C GLU A 147 5.83 5.51 15.53
N LEU A 148 5.58 4.47 14.72
CA LEU A 148 4.46 4.46 13.78
C LEU A 148 3.13 4.69 14.50
N ILE A 149 2.91 4.04 15.65
CA ILE A 149 1.68 4.23 16.44
C ILE A 149 1.62 5.59 17.11
N LYS A 150 2.72 6.11 17.66
CA LYS A 150 2.78 7.47 18.20
C LYS A 150 2.44 8.48 17.11
N THR A 151 3.00 8.31 15.92
CA THR A 151 2.71 9.15 14.75
C THR A 151 1.24 9.04 14.36
N ALA A 152 0.69 7.84 14.22
CA ALA A 152 -0.74 7.64 13.93
C ALA A 152 -1.65 8.30 14.96
N ARG A 153 -1.30 8.27 16.25
CA ARG A 153 -2.06 8.91 17.33
C ARG A 153 -2.09 10.43 17.22
N ARG A 154 -1.07 11.08 16.65
CA ARG A 154 -1.07 12.54 16.41
C ARG A 154 -2.18 12.99 15.45
N PHE A 155 -2.71 12.07 14.64
CA PHE A 155 -3.81 12.34 13.72
C PHE A 155 -5.20 12.07 14.32
N MET A 156 -5.29 11.55 15.55
CA MET A 156 -6.58 11.25 16.17
C MET A 156 -7.45 12.52 16.29
N GLY A 157 -8.70 12.41 15.87
CA GLY A 157 -9.64 13.54 15.88
C GLY A 157 -9.51 14.50 14.69
N VAL A 158 -8.48 14.38 13.84
CA VAL A 158 -8.41 15.11 12.58
C VAL A 158 -9.58 14.67 11.69
N PRO A 159 -10.37 15.59 11.13
CA PRO A 159 -11.46 15.26 10.21
C PRO A 159 -10.98 14.43 9.02
N TYR A 160 -11.78 13.42 8.66
CA TYR A 160 -11.68 12.80 7.35
C TYR A 160 -12.03 13.86 6.31
N LEU A 161 -11.24 13.87 5.26
CA LEU A 161 -11.49 14.66 4.07
C LEU A 161 -11.32 13.66 2.90
N TRP A 162 -12.17 13.72 1.88
CA TRP A 162 -12.19 12.73 0.78
C TRP A 162 -11.27 13.04 -0.43
N GLY A 163 -10.08 12.41 -0.56
CA GLY A 163 -9.31 12.33 -1.81
C GLY A 163 -8.24 13.39 -2.10
N GLY A 164 -7.48 13.86 -1.10
CA GLY A 164 -6.38 14.82 -1.27
C GLY A 164 -5.58 14.63 -2.57
N THR A 165 -5.98 15.43 -3.56
CA THR A 165 -5.37 16.07 -4.74
C THR A 165 -6.34 17.10 -5.39
N SER A 166 -7.47 17.55 -4.74
CA SER A 166 -8.37 18.65 -5.20
C SER A 166 -9.37 19.13 -4.09
N PRO A 167 -10.21 20.18 -4.28
CA PRO A 167 -10.91 20.92 -3.20
C PRO A 167 -11.95 20.22 -2.30
N ASP A 168 -12.35 18.97 -2.58
CA ASP A 168 -13.27 18.17 -1.73
C ASP A 168 -12.51 17.22 -0.74
N ALA A 169 -11.23 17.54 -0.60
CA ALA A 169 -9.99 16.75 -0.49
C ALA A 169 -9.55 15.97 0.78
N GLY A 170 -8.60 16.47 1.54
CA GLY A 170 -7.82 15.78 2.61
C GLY A 170 -7.80 14.22 2.79
N PHE A 171 -7.69 13.72 4.04
CA PHE A 171 -7.19 12.36 4.33
C PHE A 171 -8.20 11.21 4.10
N ASP A 172 -7.94 10.41 3.06
CA ASP A 172 -8.51 9.06 2.95
C ASP A 172 -7.70 8.02 3.76
N CYS A 173 -8.25 6.81 3.86
CA CYS A 173 -7.66 5.73 4.67
C CYS A 173 -6.21 5.40 4.28
N SER A 174 -5.92 5.33 2.98
CA SER A 174 -4.58 5.04 2.47
C SER A 174 -3.62 6.22 2.58
N GLY A 175 -4.12 7.45 2.46
CA GLY A 175 -3.36 8.67 2.70
C GLY A 175 -2.89 8.79 4.16
N LEU A 176 -3.74 8.41 5.12
CA LEU A 176 -3.31 8.34 6.53
C LEU A 176 -2.19 7.33 6.74
N ALA A 177 -2.34 6.10 6.22
CA ALA A 177 -1.31 5.07 6.33
C ALA A 177 0.01 5.53 5.70
N MET A 178 -0.06 6.12 4.50
CA MET A 178 1.08 6.67 3.79
C MET A 178 1.78 7.76 4.58
N ALA A 179 1.03 8.75 5.09
CA ALA A 179 1.59 9.85 5.88
C ALA A 179 2.31 9.33 7.14
N VAL A 180 1.71 8.39 7.86
CA VAL A 180 2.33 7.80 9.06
C VAL A 180 3.65 7.11 8.73
N TYR A 181 3.68 6.32 7.65
CA TYR A 181 4.90 5.62 7.22
C TYR A 181 5.98 6.61 6.76
N GLN A 182 5.63 7.61 5.95
CA GLN A 182 6.58 8.57 5.39
C GLN A 182 7.15 9.52 6.44
N LEU A 183 6.36 9.94 7.42
CA LEU A 183 6.86 10.73 8.55
C LEU A 183 7.85 9.93 9.41
N ASN A 184 7.83 8.61 9.31
CA ASN A 184 8.80 7.72 9.93
C ASN A 184 9.89 7.25 8.96
N GLY A 185 9.98 7.80 7.74
CA GLY A 185 11.03 7.51 6.76
C GLY A 185 10.83 6.26 5.90
N LEU A 186 9.58 5.76 5.78
CA LEU A 186 9.23 4.59 4.96
C LEU A 186 8.36 5.00 3.76
N ASP A 187 8.78 4.61 2.55
CA ASP A 187 8.07 4.94 1.32
C ASP A 187 6.91 3.98 1.03
N LEU A 188 5.75 4.25 1.63
CA LEU A 188 4.54 3.47 1.43
C LEU A 188 3.75 3.97 0.20
N PRO A 189 3.25 3.08 -0.69
CA PRO A 189 2.44 3.49 -1.84
C PRO A 189 1.16 4.26 -1.45
N ARG A 190 0.70 5.16 -2.34
CA ARG A 190 -0.47 6.04 -2.08
C ARG A 190 -1.82 5.32 -1.95
N VAL A 191 -2.03 4.24 -2.71
CA VAL A 191 -3.35 3.60 -2.87
C VAL A 191 -3.40 2.29 -2.08
N SER A 192 -4.49 2.04 -1.35
CA SER A 192 -4.65 0.86 -0.48
C SER A 192 -4.41 -0.49 -1.17
N GLY A 193 -4.78 -0.62 -2.45
CA GLY A 193 -4.48 -1.82 -3.23
C GLY A 193 -2.99 -2.04 -3.44
N ALA A 194 -2.25 -0.99 -3.80
CA ALA A 194 -0.80 -1.06 -3.96
C ALA A 194 -0.08 -1.29 -2.62
N GLN A 195 -0.61 -0.69 -1.54
CA GLN A 195 -0.13 -0.98 -0.18
C GLN A 195 -0.25 -2.48 0.10
N PHE A 196 -1.44 -3.07 -0.12
CA PHE A 196 -1.67 -4.50 0.12
C PHE A 196 -0.70 -5.42 -0.64
N GLU A 197 -0.35 -5.09 -1.88
CA GLU A 197 0.60 -5.87 -2.69
C GLU A 197 2.07 -5.66 -2.30
N ALA A 198 2.40 -4.50 -1.74
CA ALA A 198 3.77 -4.14 -1.36
C ALA A 198 4.25 -4.86 -0.08
N GLY A 199 3.33 -5.19 0.84
CA GLY A 199 3.69 -5.83 2.11
C GLY A 199 3.63 -7.36 2.09
N ASP A 200 4.17 -7.99 3.13
CA ASP A 200 4.11 -9.44 3.31
C ASP A 200 2.83 -9.86 4.04
N PRO A 201 2.17 -10.94 3.62
CA PRO A 201 0.99 -11.44 4.32
C PRO A 201 1.31 -11.83 5.76
N ILE A 202 0.50 -11.35 6.69
CA ILE A 202 0.56 -11.74 8.09
C ILE A 202 -0.80 -12.25 8.59
N GLU A 203 -0.77 -13.31 9.38
CA GLU A 203 -1.95 -13.87 10.04
C GLU A 203 -2.47 -12.88 11.09
N GLU A 204 -3.79 -12.77 11.26
CA GLU A 204 -4.41 -11.83 12.20
C GLU A 204 -3.87 -12.00 13.64
N LYS A 205 -3.69 -13.24 14.10
CA LYS A 205 -3.13 -13.55 15.43
C LYS A 205 -1.65 -13.18 15.61
N LYS A 206 -0.94 -12.89 14.52
CA LYS A 206 0.47 -12.49 14.51
C LYS A 206 0.64 -11.00 14.25
N LEU A 207 -0.45 -10.24 14.09
CA LEU A 207 -0.39 -8.80 13.86
C LEU A 207 0.39 -8.10 14.96
N GLU A 208 1.35 -7.31 14.55
CA GLU A 208 2.15 -6.46 15.41
C GLU A 208 1.82 -4.98 15.14
N LYS A 209 2.08 -4.13 16.13
CA LYS A 209 1.89 -2.68 15.98
C LYS A 209 2.55 -2.16 14.71
N GLY A 210 1.86 -1.29 14.00
CA GLY A 210 2.32 -0.74 12.74
C GLY A 210 1.95 -1.55 11.52
N ASP A 211 1.63 -2.86 11.64
CA ASP A 211 1.12 -3.63 10.49
C ASP A 211 -0.15 -3.01 9.93
N LEU A 212 -0.39 -3.16 8.63
CA LEU A 212 -1.60 -2.63 8.00
C LEU A 212 -2.66 -3.72 7.89
N VAL A 213 -3.89 -3.35 8.24
CA VAL A 213 -5.09 -4.21 8.13
C VAL A 213 -5.98 -3.69 7.01
N PHE A 214 -6.44 -4.60 6.14
CA PHE A 214 -7.15 -4.24 4.92
C PHE A 214 -8.56 -4.80 4.89
N PHE A 215 -9.46 -4.07 4.23
CA PHE A 215 -10.88 -4.42 4.20
C PHE A 215 -11.52 -4.15 2.83
N SER A 216 -12.61 -4.87 2.55
CA SER A 216 -13.52 -4.63 1.44
C SER A 216 -14.80 -3.93 1.94
N THR A 217 -14.71 -2.62 2.19
CA THR A 217 -15.84 -1.82 2.69
C THR A 217 -16.84 -1.44 1.62
N SER A 218 -16.42 -1.40 0.35
CA SER A 218 -17.29 -1.23 -0.82
C SER A 218 -18.16 -2.44 -1.13
N GLY A 219 -17.88 -3.60 -0.53
CA GLY A 219 -18.64 -4.84 -0.76
C GLY A 219 -18.33 -5.56 -2.07
N THR A 220 -17.32 -5.11 -2.83
CA THR A 220 -16.96 -5.69 -4.14
C THR A 220 -15.95 -6.84 -4.05
N GLY A 221 -15.54 -7.23 -2.84
CA GLY A 221 -14.45 -8.18 -2.61
C GLY A 221 -13.05 -7.60 -2.82
N LYS A 222 -12.92 -6.42 -3.44
CA LYS A 222 -11.64 -5.73 -3.64
C LYS A 222 -11.25 -4.90 -2.41
N ILE A 223 -9.94 -4.69 -2.23
CA ILE A 223 -9.41 -3.79 -1.19
C ILE A 223 -9.93 -2.37 -1.45
N SER A 224 -10.61 -1.81 -0.44
CA SER A 224 -11.19 -0.46 -0.49
C SER A 224 -10.95 0.34 0.78
N HIS A 225 -10.37 -0.28 1.80
CA HIS A 225 -10.06 0.39 3.07
C HIS A 225 -8.81 -0.19 3.71
N VAL A 226 -8.06 0.64 4.43
CA VAL A 226 -6.87 0.27 5.20
C VAL A 226 -6.87 0.96 6.57
N GLY A 227 -6.25 0.31 7.56
CA GLY A 227 -5.97 0.87 8.87
C GLY A 227 -4.63 0.41 9.41
N ILE A 228 -4.09 1.12 10.38
CA ILE A 228 -2.82 0.83 11.03
C ILE A 228 -3.11 0.08 12.34
N TYR A 229 -2.68 -1.18 12.44
CA TYR A 229 -2.91 -2.00 13.62
C TYR A 229 -2.15 -1.42 14.83
N ALA A 230 -2.88 -1.17 15.91
CA ALA A 230 -2.38 -0.45 17.10
C ALA A 230 -2.15 -1.37 18.31
N GLY A 231 -2.29 -2.69 18.14
CA GLY A 231 -2.26 -3.68 19.21
C GLY A 231 -3.66 -4.01 19.75
N ASP A 232 -3.75 -5.09 20.52
CA ASP A 232 -4.97 -5.50 21.26
C ASP A 232 -6.25 -5.58 20.40
N GLY A 233 -6.12 -6.02 19.14
CA GLY A 233 -7.24 -6.11 18.21
C GLY A 233 -7.78 -4.75 17.73
N GLN A 234 -7.06 -3.66 17.99
CA GLN A 234 -7.44 -2.30 17.61
C GLN A 234 -6.64 -1.81 16.41
N PHE A 235 -7.22 -0.92 15.61
CA PHE A 235 -6.55 -0.26 14.51
C PHE A 235 -6.98 1.20 14.39
N ILE A 236 -6.05 2.06 13.99
CA ILE A 236 -6.28 3.49 13.74
C ILE A 236 -6.54 3.67 12.25
N HIS A 237 -7.57 4.43 11.90
CA HIS A 237 -7.92 4.66 10.50
C HIS A 237 -8.69 5.96 10.29
N ALA A 238 -8.79 6.38 9.02
CA ALA A 238 -9.66 7.45 8.55
C ALA A 238 -10.96 6.83 7.98
N PRO A 239 -12.06 6.73 8.76
CA PRO A 239 -13.23 5.86 8.47
C PRO A 239 -14.13 6.25 7.30
N GLY A 240 -14.00 7.45 6.72
CA GLY A 240 -14.85 7.95 5.63
C GLY A 240 -15.46 9.33 5.89
N ARG A 241 -16.12 9.89 4.87
CA ARG A 241 -16.67 11.26 4.84
C ARG A 241 -17.51 11.59 6.07
N GLY A 242 -17.33 12.79 6.60
CA GLY A 242 -18.07 13.31 7.76
C GLY A 242 -17.65 12.73 9.11
N LYS A 243 -16.61 11.88 9.16
CA LYS A 243 -16.07 11.30 10.38
C LYS A 243 -14.68 11.85 10.67
N LYS A 244 -14.13 11.54 11.84
CA LYS A 244 -12.77 11.87 12.25
C LYS A 244 -11.92 10.62 12.35
N ILE A 245 -10.61 10.76 12.20
CA ILE A 245 -9.64 9.70 12.45
C ILE A 245 -9.82 9.21 13.89
N ARG A 246 -9.90 7.88 14.04
CA ARG A 246 -10.21 7.21 15.30
C ARG A 246 -9.61 5.81 15.35
N ALA A 247 -9.74 5.16 16.50
CA ALA A 247 -9.49 3.74 16.66
C ALA A 247 -10.81 2.95 16.63
N ASP A 248 -10.82 1.81 15.95
CA ASP A 248 -11.91 0.84 15.96
C ASP A 248 -11.33 -0.57 16.25
N LYS A 249 -12.18 -1.53 16.63
CA LYS A 249 -11.79 -2.94 16.90
C LYS A 249 -12.00 -3.82 15.68
N LEU A 250 -11.06 -4.72 15.40
CA LEU A 250 -11.19 -5.76 14.36
C LEU A 250 -12.39 -6.68 14.62
N SER A 251 -12.69 -6.96 15.90
CA SER A 251 -13.83 -7.79 16.33
C SER A 251 -15.19 -7.16 16.08
N HIS A 252 -15.26 -5.85 15.80
CA HIS A 252 -16.52 -5.18 15.50
C HIS A 252 -17.13 -5.78 14.23
N ALA A 253 -18.40 -6.19 14.29
CA ALA A 253 -19.05 -7.01 13.27
C ALA A 253 -18.94 -6.43 11.85
N TYR A 254 -18.97 -5.09 11.72
CA TYR A 254 -18.77 -4.40 10.45
C TYR A 254 -17.41 -4.72 9.81
N TYR A 255 -16.31 -4.61 10.56
CA TYR A 255 -14.95 -4.82 10.07
C TYR A 255 -14.63 -6.31 9.94
N ARG A 256 -15.05 -7.13 10.91
CA ARG A 256 -14.86 -8.58 10.88
C ARG A 256 -15.40 -9.21 9.60
N LYS A 257 -16.59 -8.81 9.15
CA LYS A 257 -17.21 -9.31 7.90
C LYS A 257 -16.45 -8.88 6.63
N ARG A 258 -15.61 -7.86 6.71
CA ARG A 258 -14.98 -7.19 5.57
C ARG A 258 -13.47 -7.34 5.55
N TYR A 259 -12.90 -8.03 6.53
CA TYR A 259 -11.46 -8.18 6.68
C TYR A 259 -10.88 -9.01 5.53
N GLN A 260 -9.84 -8.48 4.89
CA GLN A 260 -9.16 -9.10 3.75
C GLN A 260 -7.72 -9.53 4.06
N GLY A 261 -7.24 -9.25 5.27
CA GLY A 261 -5.93 -9.69 5.76
C GLY A 261 -5.03 -8.56 6.25
N GLY A 262 -3.92 -8.96 6.86
CA GLY A 262 -2.87 -8.09 7.34
C GLY A 262 -1.66 -8.09 6.41
N ARG A 263 -0.91 -6.97 6.44
CA ARG A 263 0.42 -6.87 5.82
C ARG A 263 1.45 -6.30 6.80
N SER A 264 2.59 -6.96 6.88
CA SER A 264 3.80 -6.41 7.52
C SER A 264 4.71 -5.77 6.47
N TYR A 265 5.46 -4.76 6.90
CA TYR A 265 6.47 -4.05 6.12
C TYR A 265 7.81 -3.95 6.88
N LEU A 266 7.87 -4.55 8.07
CA LEU A 266 9.02 -4.59 8.98
C LEU A 266 9.48 -6.05 9.17
#